data_AF-A0A8J8DBK6-F1
#
_entry.id   AF-A0A8J8DBK6-F1
#
_cell.length_a   1.000
_cell.length_b   1.000
_cell.length_c   1.000
_cell.angle_alpha   90.00
_cell.angle_beta   90.00
_cell.angle_gamma   90.00
#
_symmetry.space_group_name_H-M   'P 1'
#
loop_
_entity.id
_entity.type
_entity.pdbx_description
1 polymer ?
#
loop_
_entity_poly.entity_id
_entity_poly.type
_entity_poly.pdbx_seq_one_letter_code
_entity_poly.pdbx_strand_id
1 'polypeptide(L)'
;MKQPTKLHVILESAVGFLRGGGKVVVIDCLEVLVIYNDFVSVFRFLASLKDYAVNFHSLVLVTVEEGALADREFRILSKEFIPVKNLSSLLRTSS
;
A
#
# COMPACT_ATOMS: atom_id res chain seq x y z
N MET A 1 -8.75 -1.55 21.74
CA MET A 1 -8.97 -2.63 20.75
C MET A 1 -8.92 -2.00 19.37
N LYS A 2 -7.84 -2.17 18.61
CA LYS A 2 -7.72 -1.60 17.25
C LYS A 2 -8.70 -2.38 16.36
N GLN A 3 -9.83 -1.77 15.99
CA GLN A 3 -10.69 -2.34 14.96
C GLN A 3 -9.90 -2.35 13.64
N PRO A 4 -9.77 -3.48 12.93
CA PRO A 4 -9.11 -3.57 11.63
C PRO A 4 -9.69 -2.65 10.54
N THR A 5 -10.84 -2.04 10.81
CA THR A 5 -11.75 -1.39 9.85
C THR A 5 -11.59 0.13 9.72
N LYS A 6 -10.59 0.75 10.36
CA LYS A 6 -10.39 2.21 10.27
C LYS A 6 -9.22 2.55 9.36
N LEU A 7 -9.45 2.48 8.05
CA LEU A 7 -8.48 2.92 7.03
C LEU A 7 -7.95 4.34 7.30
N HIS A 8 -8.80 5.24 7.84
CA HIS A 8 -8.37 6.59 8.21
C HIS A 8 -7.27 6.59 9.29
N VAL A 9 -7.37 5.71 10.30
CA VAL A 9 -6.41 5.67 11.41
C VAL A 9 -5.07 5.12 10.92
N ILE A 10 -5.12 4.11 10.05
CA ILE A 10 -3.92 3.56 9.41
C ILE A 10 -3.25 4.63 8.57
N LEU A 11 -4.04 5.37 7.78
CA LEU A 11 -3.53 6.45 6.94
C LEU A 11 -2.88 7.55 7.77
N GLU A 12 -3.55 8.05 8.81
CA GLU A 12 -3.00 9.07 9.70
C GLU A 12 -1.69 8.62 10.35
N SER A 13 -1.63 7.38 10.82
CA SER A 13 -0.42 6.82 11.42
C SER A 13 0.73 6.72 10.41
N ALA A 14 0.44 6.26 9.19
CA ALA A 14 1.44 6.14 8.14
C ALA A 14 1.94 7.52 7.67
N VAL A 15 1.04 8.48 7.50
CA VAL A 15 1.37 9.87 7.16
C VAL A 15 2.21 10.51 8.26
N GLY A 16 1.90 10.25 9.53
CA GLY A 16 2.72 10.70 10.66
C GLY A 16 4.16 10.17 10.58
N PHE A 17 4.32 8.88 10.27
CA PHE A 17 5.63 8.25 10.05
C PHE A 17 6.39 8.88 8.87
N LEU A 18 5.72 9.05 7.72
CA LEU A 18 6.29 9.67 6.53
C LEU A 18 6.75 11.12 6.80
N ARG A 19 5.91 11.90 7.47
CA ARG A 19 6.23 13.27 7.88
C ARG A 19 7.42 13.33 8.83
N GLY A 20 7.59 12.31 9.68
CA GLY A 20 8.74 12.14 10.57
C GLY A 20 10.03 11.71 9.87
N GLY A 21 10.04 11.59 8.54
CA GLY A 21 11.21 11.18 7.75
C GLY A 21 11.30 9.68 7.47
N GLY A 22 10.28 8.90 7.87
CA GLY A 22 10.18 7.48 7.55
C GLY A 22 10.14 7.24 6.04
N LYS A 23 10.89 6.24 5.56
CA LYS A 23 11.17 6.06 4.11
C LYS A 23 10.38 4.97 3.42
N VAL A 24 9.91 3.97 4.15
CA VAL A 24 9.23 2.81 3.56
C VAL A 24 8.03 2.44 4.41
N VAL A 25 6.86 2.38 3.78
CA VAL A 25 5.64 1.83 4.37
C VAL A 25 5.31 0.54 3.64
N VAL A 26 5.16 -0.54 4.39
CA VAL A 26 4.76 -1.84 3.85
C VAL A 26 3.33 -2.13 4.29
N ILE A 27 2.46 -2.37 3.31
CA ILE A 27 1.12 -2.92 3.51
C ILE A 27 1.18 -4.39 3.16
N ASP A 28 1.15 -5.23 4.18
CA ASP A 28 1.19 -6.69 4.02
C ASP A 28 -0.22 -7.28 3.95
N CYS A 29 -0.41 -8.31 3.13
CA CYS A 29 -1.67 -9.03 2.90
C CYS A 29 -2.85 -8.10 2.58
N LEU A 30 -2.81 -7.43 1.43
CA LEU A 30 -3.86 -6.50 1.02
C LEU A 30 -5.26 -7.12 1.02
N GLU A 31 -5.37 -8.39 0.66
CA GLU A 31 -6.62 -9.14 0.64
C GLU A 31 -7.34 -9.14 1.99
N VAL A 32 -6.61 -9.12 3.10
CA VAL A 32 -7.22 -9.03 4.44
C VAL A 32 -7.91 -7.67 4.62
N LEU A 33 -7.28 -6.58 4.17
CA LEU A 33 -7.89 -5.25 4.18
C LEU A 33 -9.15 -5.21 3.30
N VAL A 34 -9.14 -5.89 2.16
CA VAL A 34 -10.27 -6.00 1.21
C VAL A 34 -11.35 -6.98 1.68
N ILE A 35 -11.07 -7.87 2.63
CA ILE A 35 -12.11 -8.70 3.26
C ILE A 35 -12.90 -7.87 4.29
N TYR A 36 -12.21 -7.03 5.06
CA TYR A 36 -12.83 -6.21 6.10
C TYR A 36 -13.43 -4.89 5.59
N ASN A 37 -13.07 -4.46 4.39
CA ASN A 37 -13.52 -3.23 3.74
C ASN A 37 -13.80 -3.54 2.26
N ASP A 38 -14.54 -2.71 1.53
CA ASP A 38 -14.65 -2.93 0.08
C ASP A 38 -13.35 -2.54 -0.67
N PHE A 39 -13.11 -3.14 -1.83
CA PHE A 39 -11.93 -2.86 -2.66
C PHE A 39 -11.79 -1.37 -3.00
N VAL A 40 -12.89 -0.67 -3.28
CA VAL A 40 -12.85 0.75 -3.67
C VAL A 40 -12.34 1.61 -2.52
N SER A 41 -12.79 1.35 -1.29
CA SER A 41 -12.32 2.01 -0.07
C SER A 41 -10.83 1.76 0.17
N VAL A 42 -10.38 0.51 0.02
CA VAL A 42 -8.96 0.14 0.16
C VAL A 42 -8.11 0.80 -0.93
N PHE A 43 -8.59 0.80 -2.17
CA PHE A 43 -7.89 1.43 -3.30
C PHE A 43 -7.70 2.93 -3.08
N ARG A 44 -8.74 3.65 -2.64
CA ARG A 44 -8.63 5.08 -2.30
C ARG A 44 -7.65 5.34 -1.17
N PHE A 45 -7.65 4.48 -0.15
CA PHE A 45 -6.69 4.52 0.94
C PHE A 45 -5.26 4.36 0.42
N LEU A 46 -5.01 3.34 -0.41
CA LEU A 46 -3.70 3.07 -1.00
C LEU A 46 -3.22 4.21 -1.89
N ALA A 47 -4.09 4.75 -2.75
CA ALA A 47 -3.78 5.89 -3.61
C ALA A 47 -3.39 7.12 -2.76
N SER A 48 -4.18 7.43 -1.73
CA SER A 48 -3.87 8.54 -0.81
C SER A 48 -2.51 8.33 -0.12
N LEU A 49 -2.24 7.11 0.36
CA LEU A 49 -0.99 6.78 1.02
C LEU A 49 0.21 6.92 0.07
N LYS A 50 0.07 6.46 -1.18
CA LYS A 50 1.07 6.62 -2.23
C LYS A 50 1.35 8.10 -2.51
N ASP A 51 0.32 8.93 -2.64
CA ASP A 51 0.48 10.37 -2.88
C ASP A 51 1.28 11.04 -1.75
N TYR A 52 0.98 10.71 -0.50
CA TYR A 52 1.78 11.17 0.64
C TYR A 52 3.22 10.67 0.57
N ALA A 53 3.45 9.40 0.26
CA ALA A 53 4.80 8.85 0.17
C ALA A 53 5.61 9.55 -0.93
N VAL A 54 5.02 9.82 -2.09
CA VAL A 54 5.65 10.61 -3.16
C VAL A 54 6.02 12.01 -2.66
N ASN A 55 5.10 12.70 -1.98
CA ASN A 55 5.35 14.04 -1.42
C ASN A 55 6.49 14.06 -0.39
N PHE A 56 6.70 12.97 0.34
CA PHE A 56 7.77 12.85 1.35
C PHE A 56 9.00 12.05 0.86
N HIS A 57 9.16 11.85 -0.46
CA HIS A 57 10.26 11.09 -1.06
C HIS A 57 10.47 9.71 -0.39
N SER A 58 9.37 8.99 -0.26
CA SER A 58 9.25 7.71 0.43
C SER A 58 8.55 6.69 -0.45
N LEU A 59 8.60 5.42 -0.05
CA LEU A 59 8.11 4.28 -0.82
C LEU A 59 6.94 3.60 -0.11
N VAL A 60 5.94 3.18 -0.89
CA VAL A 60 4.89 2.25 -0.44
C VAL A 60 5.07 0.92 -1.16
N LEU A 61 5.17 -0.16 -0.39
CA LEU A 61 5.17 -1.52 -0.89
C LEU A 61 3.87 -2.19 -0.46
N VAL A 62 3.21 -2.86 -1.40
CA VAL A 62 1.96 -3.58 -1.15
C VAL A 62 2.17 -5.02 -1.59
N THR A 63 1.90 -5.97 -0.71
CA THR A 63 1.87 -7.40 -1.04
C THR A 63 0.41 -7.82 -1.26
N VAL A 64 0.21 -8.65 -2.27
CA VAL A 64 -1.10 -9.17 -2.65
C VAL A 64 -0.90 -10.63 -3.02
N GLU A 65 -1.69 -11.52 -2.43
CA GLU A 65 -1.67 -12.94 -2.78
C GLU A 65 -2.27 -13.16 -4.18
N GLU A 66 -1.68 -14.05 -4.97
CA GLU A 66 -2.19 -14.35 -6.31
C GLU A 66 -3.61 -14.96 -6.22
N GLY A 67 -4.54 -14.42 -7.02
CA GLY A 67 -5.94 -14.87 -7.03
C GLY A 67 -6.79 -14.37 -5.85
N ALA A 68 -6.25 -13.57 -4.93
CA ALA A 68 -7.01 -13.04 -3.80
C ALA A 68 -7.89 -11.83 -4.16
N LEU A 69 -7.59 -11.15 -5.28
CA LEU A 69 -8.42 -10.10 -5.87
C LEU A 69 -9.07 -10.58 -7.15
N ALA A 70 -10.25 -10.05 -7.49
CA ALA A 70 -10.82 -10.30 -8.81
C ALA A 70 -9.91 -9.73 -9.91
N ASP A 71 -9.87 -10.35 -11.09
CA ASP A 71 -8.99 -9.93 -12.19
C ASP A 71 -9.12 -8.43 -12.53
N ARG A 72 -10.33 -7.89 -12.43
CA ARG A 72 -10.59 -6.47 -12.67
C ARG A 72 -9.94 -5.59 -11.60
N GLU A 73 -10.03 -5.97 -10.34
CA GLU A 73 -9.46 -5.26 -9.20
C GLU A 73 -7.92 -5.29 -9.26
N PHE A 74 -7.35 -6.47 -9.53
CA PHE A 74 -5.91 -6.63 -9.72
C PHE A 74 -5.38 -5.77 -10.89
N ARG A 75 -6.09 -5.72 -12.02
CA ARG A 75 -5.75 -4.85 -13.15
C ARG A 75 -5.81 -3.36 -12.81
N ILE A 76 -6.77 -2.94 -11.99
CA ILE A 76 -6.86 -1.55 -11.52
C ILE A 76 -5.69 -1.24 -10.60
N LEU A 77 -5.42 -2.13 -9.63
CA LEU A 77 -4.30 -1.98 -8.70
C LEU A 77 -2.96 -1.89 -9.45
N SER A 78 -2.73 -2.75 -10.44
CA SER A 78 -1.49 -2.81 -11.23
C SER A 78 -1.24 -1.59 -12.12
N LYS A 79 -2.28 -0.78 -12.39
CA LYS A 79 -2.12 0.52 -13.08
C LYS A 79 -1.63 1.60 -12.13
N GLU A 80 -2.01 1.49 -10.85
CA GLU A 80 -1.67 2.47 -9.82
C GLU A 80 -0.33 2.13 -9.14
N PHE A 81 -0.07 0.84 -8.91
CA PHE A 81 1.13 0.30 -8.31
C PHE A 81 1.89 -0.54 -9.32
N ILE A 82 3.17 -0.21 -9.52
CA ILE A 82 4.02 -0.93 -10.47
C ILE A 82 4.33 -2.33 -9.88
N PRO A 83 3.92 -3.43 -10.53
CA PRO A 83 4.21 -4.77 -10.03
C PRO A 83 5.71 -5.04 -10.04
N VAL A 84 6.22 -5.53 -8.91
CA VAL A 84 7.63 -5.87 -8.75
C VAL A 84 7.77 -7.38 -8.69
N LYS A 85 8.22 -7.99 -9.78
CA LYS A 85 8.47 -9.46 -9.83
C LYS A 85 9.65 -9.89 -8.95
N ASN A 86 10.56 -8.97 -8.62
CA ASN A 86 11.75 -9.26 -7.84
C ASN A 86 12.15 -8.05 -6.97
N LEU A 87 11.84 -8.10 -5.67
CA LEU A 87 12.16 -6.98 -4.77
C LEU A 87 13.66 -6.74 -4.65
N SER A 88 14.47 -7.81 -4.71
CA SER A 88 15.93 -7.72 -4.65
C SER A 88 16.57 -6.96 -5.81
N SER A 89 15.90 -6.81 -6.96
CA SER A 89 16.41 -5.97 -8.04
C SER A 89 16.19 -4.47 -7.81
N LEU A 90 15.20 -4.08 -6.99
CA LEU A 90 14.92 -2.68 -6.69
C LEU A 90 15.72 -2.15 -5.49
N LEU A 91 16.10 -3.02 -4.55
CA LEU A 91 16.84 -2.64 -3.35
C LEU A 91 18.36 -2.50 -3.56
N ARG A 92 18.87 -2.76 -4.79
CA ARG A 92 20.31 -2.75 -5.11
C ARG A 92 20.91 -1.38 -5.45
N THR A 93 20.17 -0.28 -5.34
CA THR A 93 20.65 1.07 -5.73
C THR A 93 21.37 1.83 -4.61
N SER A 94 22.06 1.13 -3.71
CA SER A 94 22.96 1.77 -2.74
C SER A 94 24.24 0.94 -2.62
N SER A 95 25.14 1.13 -3.56
CA SER A 95 26.56 0.80 -3.46
C SER A 95 27.34 2.02 -3.91
#